data_AF-A0A2T2WUJ6-F1
#
_entry.id   AF-A0A2T2WUJ6-F1
#
_cell.length_a   1.000
_cell.length_b   1.000
_cell.length_c   1.000
_cell.angle_alpha   90.00
_cell.angle_beta   90.00
_cell.angle_gamma   90.00
#
_symmetry.space_group_name_H-M   'P 1'
#
loop_
_entity.id
_entity.type
_entity.pdbx_description
1 polymer ?
#
loop_
_entity_poly.entity_id
_entity_poly.type
_entity_poly.pdbx_seq_one_letter_code
_entity_poly.pdbx_strand_id
1 'polypeptide(L)'
;MNEPRADSPDPDPCCPEMSKPRISVSIQRREHLMESTETFQALLPEEAQTLVAVMKRIVPHNDATLQELVWKTAMAYDAQLVAHVSTRQEVRKNLRELDMQARQTHAKPFAEIPPDTQDAMLKTIEDTSFFQSLVNATISDFYNRYAVWTALGYPGLAQRDGAGYLHKGYDHLSWD
;
A
#
# COMPACT_ATOMS: atom_id res chain seq x y z
N MET A 1 -32.87 -41.51 -60.08
CA MET A 1 -33.32 -40.14 -60.37
C MET A 1 -32.24 -39.19 -59.86
N ASN A 2 -31.55 -38.55 -60.79
CA ASN A 2 -30.61 -37.46 -60.57
C ASN A 2 -31.40 -36.17 -60.34
N GLU A 3 -30.97 -35.33 -59.39
CA GLU A 3 -31.11 -33.86 -59.42
C GLU A 3 -30.22 -33.23 -58.31
N PRO A 4 -29.87 -31.93 -58.37
CA PRO A 4 -28.48 -31.50 -58.50
C PRO A 4 -27.92 -30.78 -57.27
N ARG A 5 -26.59 -30.62 -57.26
CA ARG A 5 -25.86 -29.71 -56.35
C ARG A 5 -26.31 -28.27 -56.61
N ALA A 6 -26.77 -27.60 -55.58
CA ALA A 6 -26.84 -26.14 -55.54
C ALA A 6 -25.58 -25.59 -54.86
N ASP A 7 -25.00 -24.63 -55.57
CA ASP A 7 -23.78 -23.88 -55.33
C ASP A 7 -23.73 -23.19 -53.96
N SER A 8 -22.61 -23.29 -53.26
CA SER A 8 -22.27 -22.38 -52.16
C SER A 8 -21.66 -21.12 -52.80
N PRO A 9 -22.05 -19.90 -52.39
CA PRO A 9 -21.52 -18.69 -53.01
C PRO A 9 -20.03 -18.52 -52.70
N ASP A 10 -19.26 -18.17 -53.72
CA ASP A 10 -17.87 -17.72 -53.61
C ASP A 10 -17.75 -16.58 -52.58
N PRO A 11 -16.71 -16.57 -51.72
CA PRO A 11 -16.46 -15.45 -50.83
C PRO A 11 -16.01 -14.22 -51.63
N ASP A 12 -16.72 -13.12 -51.39
CA ASP A 12 -16.51 -11.77 -51.92
C ASP A 12 -15.04 -11.30 -51.79
N PRO A 13 -14.39 -10.75 -52.83
CA PRO A 13 -12.93 -10.58 -52.87
C PRO A 13 -12.41 -9.26 -52.24
N CYS A 14 -13.16 -8.64 -51.32
CA CYS A 14 -12.92 -7.22 -50.97
C CYS A 14 -12.67 -6.90 -49.48
N CYS A 15 -12.32 -7.88 -48.63
CA CYS A 15 -11.88 -7.58 -47.27
C CYS A 15 -10.60 -8.36 -46.92
N PRO A 16 -9.43 -7.69 -46.84
CA PRO A 16 -8.28 -8.30 -46.19
C PRO A 16 -8.61 -8.48 -44.72
N GLU A 17 -8.48 -9.71 -44.23
CA GLU A 17 -8.55 -10.03 -42.81
C GLU A 17 -7.56 -9.12 -42.06
N MET A 18 -8.08 -8.20 -41.24
CA MET A 18 -7.29 -7.29 -40.42
C MET A 18 -6.59 -8.11 -39.33
N SER A 19 -5.45 -8.70 -39.71
CA SER A 19 -4.49 -9.33 -38.83
C SER A 19 -4.19 -8.37 -37.69
N LYS A 20 -4.63 -8.74 -36.48
CA LYS A 20 -4.34 -7.99 -35.25
C LYS A 20 -2.84 -7.72 -35.21
N PRO A 21 -2.39 -6.49 -34.93
CA PRO A 21 -0.97 -6.18 -34.94
C PRO A 21 -0.27 -7.11 -33.96
N ARG A 22 0.67 -7.92 -34.48
CA ARG A 22 1.56 -8.76 -33.69
C ARG A 22 2.60 -7.83 -33.06
N ILE A 23 2.19 -7.16 -31.98
CA ILE A 23 3.10 -6.34 -31.17
C ILE A 23 4.25 -7.26 -30.75
N SER A 24 5.47 -6.90 -31.15
CA SER A 24 6.67 -7.71 -30.85
C SER A 24 6.84 -7.81 -29.33
N VAL A 25 7.15 -9.01 -28.82
CA VAL A 25 7.46 -9.29 -27.40
C VAL A 25 8.47 -8.28 -26.81
N SER A 26 9.33 -7.72 -27.66
CA SER A 26 10.33 -6.69 -27.33
C SER A 26 9.74 -5.33 -26.93
N ILE A 27 8.55 -4.96 -27.42
CA ILE A 27 7.85 -3.72 -27.05
C ILE A 27 7.10 -3.95 -25.72
N GLN A 28 6.44 -5.09 -25.57
CA GLN A 28 5.81 -5.49 -24.30
C GLN A 28 6.82 -5.55 -23.14
N ARG A 29 8.03 -6.06 -23.42
CA ARG A 29 9.13 -6.10 -22.45
C ARG A 29 9.63 -4.70 -22.05
N ARG A 30 9.47 -3.68 -22.91
CA ARG A 30 9.87 -2.29 -22.62
C ARG A 30 8.78 -1.49 -21.91
N GLU A 31 7.51 -1.78 -22.14
CA GLU A 31 6.40 -1.21 -21.34
C GLU A 31 6.43 -1.75 -19.90
N HIS A 32 6.74 -3.04 -19.73
CA HIS A 32 6.90 -3.66 -18.40
C HIS A 32 8.20 -3.27 -17.67
N LEU A 33 9.19 -2.68 -18.39
CA LEU A 33 10.37 -2.05 -17.78
C LEU A 33 10.07 -0.66 -17.20
N MET A 34 8.86 -0.13 -17.44
CA MET A 34 8.32 1.08 -16.81
C MET A 34 7.25 0.76 -15.76
N GLU A 35 7.15 -0.50 -15.34
CA GLU A 35 6.48 -0.85 -14.09
C GLU A 35 7.41 -0.38 -12.97
N SER A 36 7.19 0.85 -12.54
CA SER A 36 7.95 1.55 -11.52
C SER A 36 8.19 0.64 -10.32
N THR A 37 9.43 0.19 -10.14
CA THR A 37 9.86 -0.34 -8.84
C THR A 37 9.67 0.79 -7.85
N GLU A 38 8.58 0.72 -7.08
CA GLU A 38 8.26 1.67 -6.02
C GLU A 38 9.34 1.59 -4.94
N THR A 39 10.42 2.36 -5.09
CA THR A 39 11.54 2.41 -4.15
C THR A 39 11.48 3.64 -3.26
N PHE A 40 11.96 3.47 -2.02
CA PHE A 40 12.23 4.60 -1.13
C PHE A 40 13.32 5.50 -1.74
N GLN A 41 13.18 6.81 -1.60
CA GLN A 41 14.02 7.85 -2.19
C GLN A 41 14.97 8.47 -1.17
N ALA A 42 14.52 8.68 0.07
CA ALA A 42 15.27 9.36 1.12
C ALA A 42 15.96 8.39 2.10
N LEU A 43 15.30 7.26 2.37
CA LEU A 43 15.73 6.21 3.29
C LEU A 43 16.47 5.10 2.56
N LEU A 44 17.43 4.50 3.26
CA LEU A 44 18.08 3.25 2.85
C LEU A 44 17.13 2.06 3.06
N PRO A 45 17.36 0.91 2.39
CA PRO A 45 16.49 -0.25 2.50
C PRO A 45 16.21 -0.71 3.94
N GLU A 46 17.22 -0.77 4.80
CA GLU A 46 17.08 -1.23 6.19
C GLU A 46 16.31 -0.20 7.06
N GLU A 47 16.50 1.09 6.78
CA GLU A 47 15.76 2.17 7.43
C GLU A 47 14.29 2.13 7.02
N ALA A 48 14.01 1.91 5.73
CA ALA A 48 12.66 1.78 5.20
C ALA A 48 11.93 0.56 5.76
N GLN A 49 12.61 -0.59 5.87
CA GLN A 49 12.05 -1.79 6.51
C GLN A 49 11.67 -1.52 7.97
N THR A 50 12.56 -0.84 8.71
CA THR A 50 12.29 -0.44 10.09
C THR A 50 11.10 0.51 10.17
N LEU A 51 11.04 1.54 9.31
CA LEU A 51 9.92 2.48 9.25
C LEU A 51 8.60 1.77 9.00
N VAL A 52 8.53 0.88 8.01
CA VAL A 52 7.32 0.11 7.69
C VAL A 52 6.90 -0.76 8.88
N ALA A 53 7.86 -1.41 9.56
CA ALA A 53 7.56 -2.20 10.75
C ALA A 53 6.98 -1.33 11.88
N VAL A 54 7.54 -0.14 12.12
CA VAL A 54 7.00 0.82 13.10
C VAL A 54 5.58 1.24 12.73
N MET A 55 5.35 1.64 11.48
CA MET A 55 4.02 2.07 11.03
C MET A 55 2.97 0.95 11.11
N LYS A 56 3.36 -0.30 10.85
CA LYS A 56 2.48 -1.48 11.06
C LYS A 56 2.08 -1.66 12.52
N ARG A 57 2.89 -1.20 13.48
CA ARG A 57 2.52 -1.23 14.91
C ARG A 57 1.66 -0.04 15.32
N ILE A 58 1.82 1.11 14.66
CA ILE A 58 0.97 2.30 14.88
C ILE A 58 -0.48 2.04 14.40
N VAL A 59 -0.65 1.40 13.24
CA VAL A 59 -1.96 1.01 12.68
C VAL A 59 -2.04 -0.51 12.45
N PRO A 60 -2.18 -1.31 13.52
CA PRO A 60 -2.09 -2.76 13.43
C PRO A 60 -3.34 -3.35 12.75
N HIS A 61 -3.19 -3.75 11.49
CA HIS A 61 -4.23 -4.41 10.69
C HIS A 61 -3.76 -5.78 10.18
N ASN A 62 -4.62 -6.79 10.32
CA ASN A 62 -4.37 -8.14 9.80
C ASN A 62 -4.75 -8.29 8.32
N ASP A 63 -5.60 -7.40 7.81
CA ASP A 63 -6.03 -7.40 6.42
C ASP A 63 -4.87 -7.04 5.47
N ALA A 64 -4.68 -7.85 4.42
CA ALA A 64 -3.55 -7.72 3.50
C ALA A 64 -3.60 -6.40 2.71
N THR A 65 -4.79 -5.95 2.30
CA THR A 65 -4.97 -4.67 1.61
C THR A 65 -4.60 -3.51 2.52
N LEU A 66 -5.03 -3.54 3.79
CA LEU A 66 -4.64 -2.53 4.77
C LEU A 66 -3.12 -2.55 5.02
N GLN A 67 -2.47 -3.72 5.08
CA GLN A 67 -1.01 -3.81 5.21
C GLN A 67 -0.25 -3.22 4.01
N GLU A 68 -0.76 -3.38 2.78
CA GLU A 68 -0.21 -2.72 1.59
C GLU A 68 -0.34 -1.20 1.69
N LEU A 69 -1.46 -0.69 2.23
CA LEU A 69 -1.66 0.74 2.42
C LEU A 69 -0.71 1.34 3.47
N VAL A 70 -0.24 0.55 4.45
CA VAL A 70 0.84 0.97 5.37
C VAL A 70 2.15 1.18 4.61
N TRP A 71 2.50 0.31 3.65
CA TRP A 71 3.68 0.50 2.81
C TRP A 71 3.59 1.81 2.01
N LYS A 72 2.43 2.08 1.38
CA LYS A 72 2.20 3.33 0.63
C LYS A 72 2.26 4.56 1.54
N THR A 73 1.84 4.43 2.79
CA THR A 73 1.98 5.47 3.82
C THR A 73 3.45 5.75 4.13
N ALA A 74 4.25 4.70 4.32
CA ALA A 74 5.69 4.83 4.53
C ALA A 74 6.42 5.48 3.34
N MET A 75 6.04 5.14 2.11
CA MET A 75 6.57 5.78 0.91
C MET A 75 6.19 7.27 0.81
N ALA A 76 4.95 7.62 1.12
CA ALA A 76 4.51 9.01 1.14
C ALA A 76 5.25 9.84 2.21
N TYR A 77 5.55 9.23 3.35
CA TYR A 77 6.39 9.84 4.38
C TYR A 77 7.84 10.01 3.90
N ASP A 78 8.45 8.98 3.30
CA ASP A 78 9.80 9.02 2.74
C ASP A 78 9.96 10.12 1.67
N ALA A 79 8.98 10.26 0.78
CA ALA A 79 9.00 11.31 -0.25
C ALA A 79 9.09 12.73 0.35
N GLN A 80 8.43 12.98 1.49
CA GLN A 80 8.53 14.26 2.19
C GLN A 80 9.94 14.52 2.71
N LEU A 81 10.66 13.47 3.14
CA LEU A 81 12.02 13.58 3.66
C LEU A 81 13.03 14.01 2.59
N VAL A 82 12.74 13.86 1.30
CA VAL A 82 13.64 14.26 0.20
C VAL A 82 13.99 15.75 0.26
N ALA A 83 13.01 16.60 0.56
CA ALA A 83 13.20 18.06 0.63
C ALA A 83 13.72 18.55 2.00
N HIS A 84 13.65 17.73 3.05
CA HIS A 84 13.95 18.13 4.43
C HIS A 84 15.20 17.44 4.98
N VAL A 85 16.38 17.97 4.67
CA VAL A 85 17.67 17.34 4.97
C VAL A 85 17.88 17.06 6.46
N SER A 86 17.60 18.03 7.34
CA SER A 86 17.77 17.88 8.79
C SER A 86 16.82 16.82 9.36
N THR A 87 15.53 16.92 9.04
CA THR A 87 14.51 15.95 9.44
C THR A 87 14.85 14.54 8.94
N ARG A 88 15.29 14.42 7.68
CA ARG A 88 15.74 13.13 7.12
C ARG A 88 16.90 12.54 7.91
N GLN A 89 17.90 13.33 8.28
CA GLN A 89 19.03 12.84 9.06
C GLN A 89 18.61 12.37 10.45
N GLU A 90 17.72 13.11 11.12
CA GLU A 90 17.18 12.73 12.42
C GLU A 90 16.36 11.45 12.35
N VAL A 91 15.45 11.33 11.39
CA VAL A 91 14.64 10.12 11.17
C VAL A 91 15.54 8.91 10.91
N ARG A 92 16.52 9.04 10.00
CA ARG A 92 17.45 7.96 9.68
C ARG A 92 18.26 7.53 10.89
N LYS A 93 18.73 8.47 11.70
CA LYS A 93 19.44 8.19 12.95
C LYS A 93 18.56 7.38 13.91
N ASN A 94 17.36 7.86 14.22
CA ASN A 94 16.47 7.20 15.18
C ASN A 94 16.03 5.81 14.70
N LEU A 95 15.73 5.63 13.40
CA LEU A 95 15.41 4.32 12.83
C LEU A 95 16.57 3.33 12.98
N ARG A 96 17.81 3.77 12.71
CA ARG A 96 19.00 2.93 12.93
C ARG A 96 19.21 2.60 14.39
N GLU A 97 19.01 3.55 15.30
CA GLU A 97 19.17 3.32 16.74
C GLU A 97 18.17 2.28 17.24
N LEU A 98 16.91 2.34 16.80
CA LEU A 98 15.89 1.34 17.10
C LEU A 98 16.26 -0.06 16.55
N ASP A 99 16.69 -0.14 15.28
CA ASP A 99 17.12 -1.40 14.68
C ASP A 99 18.37 -1.98 15.37
N MET A 100 19.35 -1.15 15.71
CA MET A 100 20.54 -1.56 16.46
C MET A 100 20.18 -2.08 17.85
N GLN A 101 19.28 -1.41 18.56
CA GLN A 101 18.81 -1.87 19.87
C GLN A 101 18.16 -3.25 19.74
N ALA A 102 17.29 -3.47 18.75
CA ALA A 102 16.67 -4.77 18.50
C ALA A 102 17.70 -5.86 18.22
N ARG A 103 18.73 -5.56 17.41
CA ARG A 103 19.83 -6.51 17.15
C ARG A 103 20.63 -6.83 18.39
N GLN A 104 20.87 -5.86 19.27
CA GLN A 104 21.62 -6.06 20.50
C GLN A 104 20.85 -6.90 21.53
N THR A 105 19.54 -6.68 21.66
CA THR A 105 18.72 -7.35 22.69
C THR A 105 18.07 -8.64 22.21
N HIS A 106 17.82 -8.79 20.90
CA HIS A 106 17.08 -9.91 20.32
C HIS A 106 17.80 -10.63 19.17
N ALA A 107 19.03 -10.23 18.83
CA ALA A 107 19.84 -10.80 17.74
C ALA A 107 19.18 -10.78 16.35
N LYS A 108 18.18 -9.93 16.15
CA LYS A 108 17.41 -9.76 14.90
C LYS A 108 17.15 -8.27 14.63
N PRO A 109 17.00 -7.86 13.36
CA PRO A 109 16.52 -6.51 13.06
C PRO A 109 15.14 -6.26 13.66
N PHE A 110 14.82 -4.99 13.90
CA PHE A 110 13.54 -4.59 14.47
C PHE A 110 12.36 -5.11 13.64
N ALA A 111 12.48 -5.12 12.31
CA ALA A 111 11.42 -5.61 11.42
C ALA A 111 11.15 -7.13 11.52
N GLU A 112 12.06 -7.92 12.09
CA GLU A 112 11.96 -9.40 12.16
C GLU A 112 11.72 -9.94 13.58
N ILE A 113 11.72 -9.08 14.60
CA ILE A 113 11.33 -9.49 15.96
C ILE A 113 9.80 -9.65 16.07
N PRO A 114 9.29 -10.46 17.02
CA PRO A 114 7.86 -10.66 17.19
C PRO A 114 7.10 -9.35 17.45
N PRO A 115 5.84 -9.21 17.00
CA PRO A 115 5.04 -7.99 17.18
C PRO A 115 4.96 -7.50 18.63
N ASP A 116 4.75 -8.39 19.59
CA ASP A 116 4.67 -8.02 21.01
C ASP A 116 6.01 -7.46 21.53
N THR A 117 7.13 -7.92 20.97
CA THR A 117 8.46 -7.39 21.27
C THR A 117 8.68 -6.04 20.60
N GLN A 118 8.19 -5.85 19.36
CA GLN A 118 8.18 -4.53 18.71
C GLN A 118 7.41 -3.52 19.57
N ASP A 119 6.22 -3.89 20.05
CA ASP A 119 5.40 -3.03 20.91
C ASP A 119 6.11 -2.68 22.21
N ALA A 120 6.72 -3.66 22.89
CA ALA A 120 7.47 -3.43 24.10
C ALA A 120 8.64 -2.44 23.88
N MET A 121 9.36 -2.55 22.76
CA MET A 121 10.41 -1.61 22.40
C MET A 121 9.87 -0.22 22.06
N LEU A 122 8.80 -0.14 21.25
CA LEU A 122 8.17 1.13 20.88
C LEU A 122 7.60 1.86 22.11
N LYS A 123 7.09 1.12 23.09
CA LYS A 123 6.64 1.66 24.37
C LYS A 123 7.74 2.42 25.10
N THR A 124 9.00 2.00 24.99
CA THR A 124 10.13 2.70 25.63
C THR A 124 10.46 4.05 25.01
N ILE A 125 10.03 4.28 23.76
CA ILE A 125 10.27 5.54 23.03
C ILE A 125 8.97 6.32 22.79
N GLU A 126 7.86 5.93 23.41
CA GLU A 126 6.54 6.45 23.05
C GLU A 126 6.41 7.96 23.27
N ASP A 127 7.05 8.50 24.30
CA ASP A 127 7.01 9.93 24.64
C ASP A 127 8.04 10.76 23.84
N THR A 128 8.82 10.14 22.96
CA THR A 128 9.80 10.86 22.15
C THR A 128 9.12 11.64 21.03
N SER A 129 9.67 12.81 20.70
CA SER A 129 9.22 13.61 19.55
C SER A 129 9.28 12.81 18.24
N PHE A 130 10.30 11.96 18.09
CA PHE A 130 10.45 11.06 16.95
C PHE A 130 9.25 10.12 16.81
N PHE A 131 8.92 9.34 17.84
CA PHE A 131 7.81 8.38 17.75
C PHE A 131 6.46 9.09 17.57
N GLN A 132 6.20 10.16 18.33
CA GLN A 132 4.98 10.95 18.18
C GLN A 132 4.83 11.55 16.78
N SER A 133 5.94 11.96 16.15
CA SER A 133 5.90 12.45 14.76
C SER A 133 5.51 11.36 13.76
N LEU A 134 5.98 10.12 13.97
CA LEU A 134 5.60 8.97 13.14
C LEU A 134 4.12 8.62 13.35
N VAL A 135 3.63 8.61 14.59
CA VAL A 135 2.21 8.39 14.89
C VAL A 135 1.34 9.40 14.15
N ASN A 136 1.65 10.68 14.27
CA ASN A 136 0.90 11.74 13.62
C ASN A 136 0.92 11.60 12.09
N ALA A 137 2.09 11.33 11.51
CA ALA A 137 2.23 11.15 10.07
C ALA A 137 1.46 9.92 9.56
N THR A 138 1.59 8.79 10.25
CA THR A 138 0.92 7.54 9.88
C THR A 138 -0.58 7.66 9.96
N ILE A 139 -1.13 8.16 11.07
CA ILE A 139 -2.59 8.27 11.25
C ILE A 139 -3.18 9.26 10.24
N SER A 140 -2.52 10.40 10.03
CA SER A 140 -3.02 11.45 9.13
C SER A 140 -3.07 11.00 7.67
N ASP A 141 -2.08 10.23 7.22
CA ASP A 141 -2.04 9.76 5.83
C ASP A 141 -2.87 8.48 5.65
N PHE A 142 -2.67 7.47 6.52
CA PHE A 142 -3.31 6.16 6.38
C PHE A 142 -4.83 6.27 6.38
N TYR A 143 -5.42 6.91 7.39
CA TYR A 143 -6.88 7.03 7.50
C TYR A 143 -7.49 8.05 6.55
N ASN A 144 -6.69 8.84 5.83
CA ASN A 144 -7.20 9.76 4.80
C ASN A 144 -7.21 9.11 3.39
N ARG A 145 -6.83 7.84 3.28
CA ARG A 145 -6.89 7.08 2.03
C ARG A 145 -8.28 6.47 1.85
N TYR A 146 -8.94 6.81 0.73
CA TYR A 146 -10.24 6.21 0.37
C TYR A 146 -10.21 4.67 0.32
N ALA A 147 -9.08 4.08 -0.06
CA ALA A 147 -8.89 2.63 -0.06
C ALA A 147 -8.98 2.02 1.35
N VAL A 148 -8.51 2.74 2.39
CA VAL A 148 -8.67 2.31 3.79
C VAL A 148 -10.15 2.30 4.16
N TRP A 149 -10.91 3.34 3.79
CA TRP A 149 -12.34 3.39 4.08
C TRP A 149 -13.09 2.24 3.43
N THR A 150 -12.78 1.97 2.15
CA THR A 150 -13.39 0.87 1.41
C THR A 150 -13.09 -0.48 2.06
N ALA A 151 -11.83 -0.72 2.46
CA ALA A 151 -11.42 -1.95 3.13
C ALA A 151 -12.06 -2.13 4.51
N LEU A 152 -12.31 -1.03 5.23
CA LEU A 152 -13.00 -1.04 6.52
C LEU A 152 -14.54 -1.11 6.39
N GLY A 153 -15.08 -1.11 5.17
CA GLY A 153 -16.52 -1.01 4.94
C GLY A 153 -17.11 0.33 5.37
N TYR A 154 -16.28 1.36 5.54
CA TYR A 154 -16.71 2.70 5.88
C TYR A 154 -17.25 3.40 4.62
N PRO A 155 -18.55 3.76 4.57
CA PRO A 155 -19.19 4.29 3.37
C PRO A 155 -18.77 5.73 3.03
N GLY A 156 -17.98 6.38 3.89
CA GLY A 156 -17.59 7.78 3.77
C GLY A 156 -18.75 8.74 4.04
N LEU A 157 -18.48 10.04 3.90
CA LEU A 157 -19.50 11.10 3.91
C LEU A 157 -20.41 11.06 2.66
N ALA A 158 -20.06 10.23 1.67
CA ALA A 158 -20.71 10.14 0.38
C ALA A 158 -21.83 9.09 0.33
N GLN A 159 -22.58 8.89 1.42
CA GLN A 159 -23.91 8.31 1.28
C GLN A 159 -24.77 9.29 0.47
N ARG A 160 -24.87 9.01 -0.83
CA ARG A 160 -25.56 9.84 -1.84
C ARG A 160 -27.08 9.89 -1.64
N ASP A 161 -27.61 9.25 -0.60
CA ASP A 161 -29.01 9.32 -0.21
C ASP A 161 -29.34 10.59 0.59
N GLY A 162 -28.33 11.35 1.04
CA GLY A 162 -28.52 12.58 1.81
C GLY A 162 -29.06 12.35 3.23
N ALA A 163 -29.27 11.10 3.64
CA ALA A 163 -29.77 10.74 4.96
C ALA A 163 -28.65 10.71 6.02
N GLY A 164 -27.39 10.70 5.58
CA GLY A 164 -26.26 10.45 6.46
C GLY A 164 -26.44 9.14 7.22
N TYR A 165 -25.92 9.07 8.44
CA TYR A 165 -26.00 7.84 9.25
C TYR A 165 -27.40 7.54 9.82
N LEU A 166 -28.39 8.41 9.66
CA LEU A 166 -29.73 8.24 10.23
C LEU A 166 -30.36 6.90 9.79
N HIS A 167 -30.83 6.09 10.76
CA HIS A 167 -31.42 4.75 10.55
C HIS A 167 -30.47 3.68 9.98
N LYS A 168 -29.14 3.83 10.13
CA LYS A 168 -28.15 2.84 9.65
C LYS A 168 -27.62 1.92 10.76
N GLY A 169 -28.33 1.82 11.89
CA GLY A 169 -28.06 0.81 12.93
C GLY A 169 -26.89 1.12 13.86
N TYR A 170 -26.38 2.36 13.88
CA TYR A 170 -25.36 2.79 14.85
C TYR A 170 -25.90 2.83 16.30
N ASP A 171 -27.23 2.88 16.44
CA ASP A 171 -28.02 2.89 17.67
C ASP A 171 -28.50 1.50 18.10
N HIS A 172 -28.32 0.48 17.25
CA HIS A 172 -28.63 -0.91 17.55
C HIS A 172 -27.36 -1.68 17.92
N LEU A 173 -26.80 -1.37 19.10
CA LEU A 173 -25.73 -2.15 19.68
C LEU A 173 -26.32 -3.24 20.59
N SER A 174 -26.23 -4.50 20.17
CA SER A 174 -26.51 -5.66 21.02
C SER A 174 -25.31 -5.90 21.94
N TRP A 175 -25.32 -5.26 23.10
CA TRP A 175 -24.31 -5.43 24.16
C TRP A 175 -24.58 -6.66 25.04
N ASP A 176 -25.09 -7.74 24.44
CA ASP A 176 -25.34 -9.00 25.12
C ASP A 176 -24.07 -9.88 25.14
#